data_AF-A0A358RMP3-F1
#
_entry.id   AF-A0A358RMP3-F1
#
_cell.length_a   1.000
_cell.length_b   1.000
_cell.length_c   1.000
_cell.angle_alpha   90.00
_cell.angle_beta   90.00
_cell.angle_gamma   90.00
#
_symmetry.space_group_name_H-M   'P 1'
#
loop_
_entity.id
_entity.type
_entity.pdbx_description
1 polymer ?
#
loop_
_entity_poly.entity_id
_entity_poly.type
_entity_poly.pdbx_seq_one_letter_code
_entity_poly.pdbx_strand_id
1 'polypeptide(L)' 'LEKDGVKVLSAEVDMIPDNYVTPSVEQQATIIKMIDKLEELDDVQNVYHNATLDVEDEE' A
#
# COMPACT_ATOMS: atom_id res chain seq x y z
N LEU A 1 6.25 -24.52 4.88
CA LEU A 1 6.31 -23.45 5.90
C LEU A 1 5.80 -23.95 7.25
N GLU A 2 4.50 -24.12 7.47
CA GLU A 2 3.99 -24.60 8.78
C GLU A 2 4.42 -26.03 9.12
N LYS A 3 4.40 -26.94 8.12
CA LYS A 3 4.95 -28.29 8.25
C LYS A 3 6.46 -28.34 8.51
N ASP A 4 7.15 -27.26 8.19
CA ASP A 4 8.60 -27.11 8.39
C ASP A 4 8.90 -26.33 9.69
N GLY A 5 7.89 -26.09 10.54
CA GLY A 5 8.02 -25.43 11.84
C GLY A 5 8.06 -23.90 11.78
N VAL A 6 7.83 -23.30 10.60
CA VAL A 6 7.75 -21.83 10.45
C VAL A 6 6.33 -21.38 10.76
N LYS A 7 6.18 -20.58 11.82
CA LYS A 7 4.89 -19.97 12.19
C LYS A 7 4.54 -18.90 11.16
N VAL A 8 3.47 -19.13 10.41
CA VAL A 8 2.92 -18.14 9.50
C VAL A 8 2.26 -17.04 10.33
N LEU A 9 2.69 -15.80 10.11
CA LEU A 9 2.16 -14.63 10.81
C LEU A 9 0.89 -14.11 10.14
N SER A 10 0.86 -14.10 8.82
CA SER A 10 -0.30 -13.81 7.98
C SER A 10 -0.20 -14.56 6.65
N ALA A 11 -1.35 -14.83 6.04
CA ALA A 11 -1.44 -15.40 4.70
C ALA A 11 -2.69 -14.83 4.02
N GLU A 12 -2.48 -13.88 3.13
CA GLU A 12 -3.53 -13.20 2.37
C GLU A 12 -3.14 -13.03 0.90
N VAL A 13 -4.13 -12.75 0.07
CA VAL A 13 -3.91 -12.47 -1.36
C VAL A 13 -3.76 -10.97 -1.52
N ASP A 14 -2.59 -10.56 -2.01
CA ASP A 14 -2.21 -9.16 -2.12
C ASP A 14 -1.66 -8.85 -3.53
N MET A 15 -1.67 -7.57 -3.92
CA MET A 15 -1.22 -7.10 -5.23
C MET A 15 0.19 -6.51 -5.14
N ILE A 16 1.17 -7.26 -5.65
CA ILE A 16 2.57 -6.83 -5.69
C ILE A 16 2.88 -6.19 -7.05
N PRO A 17 3.35 -4.93 -7.10
CA PRO A 17 3.69 -4.28 -8.35
C PRO A 17 5.01 -4.80 -8.93
N ASP A 18 5.12 -4.86 -10.26
CA ASP A 18 6.35 -5.30 -10.95
C ASP A 18 7.51 -4.30 -10.84
N ASN A 19 7.21 -3.02 -10.58
CA ASN A 19 8.19 -1.96 -10.40
C ASN A 19 7.70 -0.92 -9.38
N TYR A 20 8.62 -0.10 -8.87
CA TYR A 20 8.31 1.04 -8.02
C TYR A 20 8.71 2.35 -8.69
N VAL A 21 7.96 3.41 -8.40
CA VAL A 21 8.22 4.77 -8.91
C VAL A 21 8.37 5.71 -7.73
N THR A 22 9.46 6.48 -7.70
CA THR A 22 9.66 7.54 -6.71
C THR A 22 9.13 8.87 -7.27
N PRO A 23 7.98 9.37 -6.81
CA PRO A 23 7.42 10.63 -7.30
C PRO A 23 8.14 11.82 -6.65
N SER A 24 7.99 13.01 -7.23
CA SER A 24 8.45 14.25 -6.56
C SER A 24 7.67 14.52 -5.28
N VAL A 25 8.20 15.37 -4.39
CA VAL A 25 7.54 15.71 -3.11
C VAL A 25 6.12 16.27 -3.31
N GLU A 26 5.91 17.10 -4.33
CA GLU A 26 4.58 17.64 -4.65
C GLU A 26 3.60 16.55 -5.13
N GLN A 27 4.11 15.58 -5.89
CA GLN A 27 3.32 14.45 -6.37
C GLN A 27 3.00 13.48 -5.24
N GLN A 28 3.93 13.22 -4.33
CA GLN A 28 3.70 12.38 -3.14
C GLN A 28 2.54 12.92 -2.31
N ALA A 29 2.51 14.23 -2.02
CA ALA A 29 1.41 14.86 -1.28
C ALA A 29 0.04 14.77 -2.02
N THR A 30 0.06 14.69 -3.35
CA THR A 30 -1.15 14.52 -4.16
C THR A 30 -1.61 13.07 -4.15
N ILE A 31 -0.67 12.13 -4.22
CA ILE A 31 -0.93 10.68 -4.19
C ILE A 31 -1.52 10.28 -2.84
N ILE A 32 -0.95 10.74 -1.73
CA ILE A 32 -1.48 10.48 -0.38
C ILE A 32 -2.94 10.92 -0.28
N LYS A 33 -3.24 12.19 -0.61
CA LYS A 33 -4.62 12.71 -0.62
C LYS A 33 -5.57 11.95 -1.54
N MET A 34 -5.06 11.30 -2.58
CA MET A 34 -5.86 10.46 -3.47
C MET A 34 -6.15 9.12 -2.81
N ILE A 35 -5.14 8.51 -2.15
CA ILE A 35 -5.28 7.27 -1.39
C ILE A 35 -6.30 7.46 -0.27
N ASP A 36 -6.12 8.48 0.58
CA ASP A 36 -7.04 8.79 1.70
C ASP A 36 -8.50 8.86 1.22
N LYS A 37 -8.73 9.59 0.13
CA LYS A 37 -10.07 9.77 -0.44
C LYS A 37 -10.66 8.49 -1.02
N LEU A 38 -9.84 7.57 -1.49
CA LEU A 38 -10.29 6.28 -1.98
C LEU A 38 -10.66 5.38 -0.81
N GLU A 39 -9.91 5.42 0.28
CA GLU A 39 -10.18 4.63 1.50
C GLU A 39 -11.42 5.11 2.26
N GLU A 40 -11.75 6.40 2.17
CA GLU A 40 -13.00 6.96 2.71
C GLU A 40 -14.27 6.46 1.99
N LEU A 41 -14.15 5.80 0.83
CA LEU A 41 -15.31 5.30 0.08
C LEU A 41 -15.74 3.94 0.63
N ASP A 42 -16.99 3.85 1.09
CA ASP A 42 -17.60 2.60 1.60
C ASP A 42 -17.49 1.40 0.64
N ASP A 43 -17.41 1.67 -0.66
CA ASP A 43 -17.32 0.67 -1.73
C ASP A 43 -15.89 0.20 -2.02
N VAL A 44 -14.87 0.92 -1.53
CA VAL A 44 -13.46 0.56 -1.73
C VAL A 44 -13.03 -0.38 -0.61
N GLN A 45 -12.45 -1.51 -1.00
CA GLN A 45 -12.02 -2.55 -0.04
C GLN A 45 -10.53 -2.49 0.26
N ASN A 46 -9.70 -2.23 -0.75
CA ASN A 46 -8.25 -2.10 -0.62
C ASN A 46 -7.73 -1.13 -1.68
N VAL A 47 -6.68 -0.37 -1.37
CA VAL A 47 -5.97 0.51 -2.30
C VAL A 47 -4.53 0.02 -2.42
N TYR A 48 -4.05 -0.19 -3.66
CA TYR A 48 -2.68 -0.62 -3.94
C TYR A 48 -2.00 0.39 -4.85
N HIS A 49 -0.75 0.73 -4.56
CA HIS A 49 0.05 1.64 -5.36
C HIS A 49 1.50 1.16 -5.46
N ASN A 50 2.18 1.61 -6.52
CA ASN A 50 3.61 1.37 -6.72
C ASN A 50 4.48 2.61 -6.43
N ALA A 51 3.88 3.67 -5.90
CA ALA A 51 4.59 4.87 -5.52
C ALA A 51 5.40 4.62 -4.25
N THR A 52 6.69 4.92 -4.28
CA THR A 52 7.51 5.05 -3.07
C THR A 52 7.19 6.39 -2.43
N LEU A 53 6.56 6.34 -1.26
CA LEU A 53 6.21 7.51 -0.47
C LEU A 53 7.21 7.59 0.68
N ASP A 54 7.97 8.69 0.74
CA ASP A 54 8.99 8.91 1.79
C ASP A 54 8.41 9.66 3.00
N VAL A 55 7.19 10.15 2.85
CA VAL A 55 6.39 10.78 3.89
C VAL A 55 5.71 9.67 4.70
N GLU A 56 5.91 9.69 6.02
CA GLU A 56 5.22 8.77 6.93
C GLU A 56 3.72 8.93 6.73
N ASP A 57 3.03 7.82 6.45
CA ASP A 57 1.58 7.75 6.64
C ASP A 57 1.31 8.07 8.11
N GLU A 58 0.67 9.21 8.36
CA GLU A 58 0.09 9.54 9.67
C GLU A 58 -1.20 8.70 9.82
N GLU A 59 -1.05 7.39 10.03
CA GLU A 59 -2.12 6.56 10.61
C GLU A 59 -2.26 6.81 12.14
#